data_AF-A0A3D5AHU7-F1
#
_entry.id   AF-A0A3D5AHU7-F1
#
_cell.length_a   1.000
_cell.length_b   1.000
_cell.length_c   1.000
_cell.angle_alpha   90.00
_cell.angle_beta   90.00
_cell.angle_gamma   90.00
#
_symmetry.space_group_name_H-M   'P 1'
#
loop_
_entity.id
_entity.type
_entity.pdbx_description
1 polymer ?
#
loop_
_entity_poly.entity_id
_entity_poly.type
_entity_poly.pdbx_seq_one_letter_code
_entity_poly.pdbx_strand_id
1 'polypeptide(L)'
;MERRSLLRAGVVAGGAVAFGGAAWKEALAAPAIPGASPYGPLQPADANGIALPAGFTSRVIARSGQAVAGTSYVWHGAPDGGACYPDGSGWIYVSNAELGSNAGGASAVRFDSAGAVTADRK
;
A
#
# COMPACT_ATOMS: atom_id res chain seq x y z
N MET A 1 -14.09 -11.24 56.80
CA MET A 1 -13.24 -10.81 55.68
C MET A 1 -12.53 -9.52 56.09
N GLU A 2 -11.21 -9.56 56.29
CA GLU A 2 -10.43 -8.44 56.84
C GLU A 2 -10.25 -7.31 55.81
N ARG A 3 -10.59 -6.06 56.20
CA ARG A 3 -10.48 -4.86 55.36
C ARG A 3 -9.09 -4.68 54.74
N ARG A 4 -8.05 -5.15 55.44
CA ARG A 4 -6.65 -5.13 54.97
C ARG A 4 -6.39 -6.04 53.77
N SER A 5 -7.09 -7.17 53.66
CA SER A 5 -6.89 -8.10 52.54
C SER A 5 -7.46 -7.54 51.24
N LEU A 6 -8.63 -6.89 51.34
CA LEU A 6 -9.32 -6.24 50.22
C LEU A 6 -8.51 -5.05 49.65
N LEU A 7 -7.91 -4.24 50.52
CA LEU A 7 -7.05 -3.13 50.10
C LEU A 7 -5.74 -3.61 49.44
N ARG A 8 -5.13 -4.68 49.97
CA ARG A 8 -3.93 -5.27 49.36
C ARG A 8 -4.22 -5.86 47.98
N ALA A 9 -5.35 -6.57 47.83
CA ALA A 9 -5.79 -7.08 46.54
C ALA A 9 -6.05 -5.96 45.52
N GLY A 10 -6.66 -4.85 45.96
CA GLY A 10 -6.91 -3.67 45.12
C GLY A 10 -5.63 -2.99 44.63
N VAL A 11 -4.61 -2.85 45.49
CA VAL A 11 -3.31 -2.26 45.11
C VAL A 11 -2.58 -3.14 44.08
N VAL A 12 -2.56 -4.45 44.27
CA VAL A 12 -1.91 -5.39 43.32
C VAL A 12 -2.64 -5.41 41.97
N ALA A 13 -3.98 -5.47 41.98
CA ALA A 13 -4.78 -5.47 40.76
C ALA A 13 -4.68 -4.13 39.98
N GLY A 14 -4.70 -2.99 40.68
CA GLY A 14 -4.56 -1.67 40.07
C GLY A 14 -3.18 -1.45 39.43
N GLY A 15 -2.11 -1.95 40.06
CA GLY A 15 -0.75 -1.88 39.50
C GLY A 15 -0.60 -2.65 38.19
N ALA A 16 -1.12 -3.87 38.11
CA ALA A 16 -1.02 -4.69 36.89
C ALA A 16 -1.68 -4.05 35.65
N VAL A 17 -2.81 -3.35 35.85
CA VAL A 17 -3.54 -2.66 34.76
C VAL A 17 -2.82 -1.38 34.34
N ALA A 18 -2.31 -0.59 35.30
CA ALA A 18 -1.65 0.69 35.02
C ALA A 18 -0.32 0.54 34.27
N PHE A 19 0.47 -0.49 34.59
CA PHE A 19 1.77 -0.72 33.94
C PHE A 19 1.70 -1.63 32.69
N GLY A 20 0.67 -2.47 32.56
CA GLY A 20 0.49 -3.31 31.38
C GLY A 20 0.16 -2.48 30.13
N GLY A 21 -0.84 -1.60 30.20
CA GLY A 21 -1.35 -0.88 29.03
C GLY A 21 -0.37 0.11 28.41
N ALA A 22 0.51 0.74 29.21
CA ALA A 22 1.53 1.66 28.70
C ALA A 22 2.63 0.93 27.91
N ALA A 23 3.04 -0.26 28.37
CA ALA A 23 4.02 -1.08 27.67
C ALA A 23 3.51 -1.61 26.32
N TRP A 24 2.21 -1.97 26.22
CA TRP A 24 1.60 -2.38 24.95
C TRP A 24 1.52 -1.24 23.94
N LYS A 25 1.31 0.00 24.39
CA LYS A 25 1.28 1.16 23.49
C LYS A 25 2.63 1.38 22.81
N GLU A 26 3.73 1.29 23.54
CA GLU A 26 5.07 1.39 22.92
C GLU A 26 5.38 0.19 22.02
N ALA A 27 4.99 -1.03 22.44
CA ALA A 27 5.19 -2.22 21.61
C ALA A 27 4.39 -2.19 20.30
N LEU A 28 3.16 -1.64 20.31
CA LEU A 28 2.30 -1.49 19.14
C LEU A 28 2.61 -0.22 18.31
N ALA A 29 3.26 0.78 18.92
CA ALA A 29 3.70 1.99 18.24
C ALA A 29 5.14 1.88 17.72
N ALA A 30 5.85 0.79 18.02
CA ALA A 30 7.18 0.56 17.50
C ALA A 30 7.14 0.57 15.96
N PRO A 31 7.88 1.47 15.29
CA PRO A 31 7.90 1.51 13.85
C PRO A 31 8.47 0.19 13.30
N ALA A 32 7.87 -0.33 12.24
CA ALA A 32 8.41 -1.48 11.55
C ALA A 32 9.81 -1.12 11.04
N ILE A 33 10.84 -1.83 11.51
CA ILE A 33 12.19 -1.73 10.99
C ILE A 33 12.29 -2.78 9.87
N PRO A 34 12.43 -2.37 8.61
CA PRO A 34 12.64 -3.32 7.53
C PRO A 34 13.93 -4.10 7.78
N GLY A 35 13.88 -5.42 7.62
CA GLY A 35 15.09 -6.23 7.57
C GLY A 35 15.97 -5.83 6.37
N ALA A 36 17.18 -6.40 6.31
CA ALA A 36 18.03 -6.23 5.14
C ALA A 36 17.28 -6.68 3.87
N SER A 37 17.21 -5.79 2.87
CA SER A 37 16.56 -6.09 1.59
C SER A 37 17.30 -7.24 0.90
N PRO A 38 16.60 -8.30 0.45
CA PRO A 38 17.23 -9.36 -0.34
C PRO A 38 17.66 -8.86 -1.74
N TYR A 39 17.21 -7.66 -2.14
CA TYR A 39 17.48 -7.05 -3.43
C TYR A 39 18.67 -6.08 -3.39
N GLY A 40 19.28 -5.86 -2.23
CA GLY A 40 20.34 -4.87 -2.03
C GLY A 40 19.82 -3.44 -1.81
N PRO A 41 20.72 -2.45 -1.74
CA PRO A 41 20.37 -1.06 -1.47
C PRO A 41 19.71 -0.40 -2.68
N LEU A 42 18.87 0.61 -2.40
CA LEU A 42 18.35 1.49 -3.45
C LEU A 42 19.49 2.27 -4.11
N GLN A 43 19.42 2.40 -5.44
CA GLN A 43 20.27 3.28 -6.23
C GLN A 43 19.64 4.69 -6.32
N PRO A 44 20.34 5.69 -6.89
CA PRO A 44 19.71 6.96 -7.25
C PRO A 44 18.45 6.74 -8.10
N ALA A 45 17.51 7.68 -8.02
CA ALA A 45 16.27 7.61 -8.77
C ALA A 45 16.53 7.50 -10.29
N ASP A 46 15.74 6.66 -10.95
CA ASP A 46 15.76 6.51 -12.40
C ASP A 46 15.09 7.71 -13.12
N ALA A 47 14.94 7.62 -14.44
CA ALA A 47 14.33 8.68 -15.25
C ALA A 47 12.83 8.94 -14.91
N ASN A 48 12.18 8.03 -14.18
CA ASN A 48 10.81 8.20 -13.68
C ASN A 48 10.77 8.73 -12.24
N GLY A 49 11.93 9.02 -11.64
CA GLY A 49 12.03 9.49 -10.25
C GLY A 49 11.95 8.37 -9.22
N ILE A 50 12.11 7.10 -9.61
CA ILE A 50 11.96 5.95 -8.72
C ILE A 50 13.35 5.39 -8.37
N ALA A 51 13.66 5.35 -7.07
CA ALA A 51 14.87 4.70 -6.56
C ALA A 51 14.64 3.18 -6.50
N LEU A 52 15.45 2.42 -7.24
CA LEU A 52 15.32 0.96 -7.36
C LEU A 52 16.65 0.27 -7.04
N PRO A 53 16.63 -0.97 -6.54
CA PRO A 53 17.85 -1.77 -6.43
C PRO A 53 18.44 -2.13 -7.81
N ALA A 54 19.69 -2.56 -7.82
CA ALA A 54 20.35 -2.99 -9.06
C ALA A 54 19.59 -4.15 -9.72
N GLY A 55 19.45 -4.11 -11.05
CA GLY A 55 18.74 -5.11 -11.85
C GLY A 55 17.23 -4.89 -11.99
N PHE A 56 16.66 -3.90 -11.31
CA PHE A 56 15.25 -3.50 -11.46
C PHE A 56 15.12 -2.30 -12.40
N THR A 57 13.97 -2.21 -13.08
CA THR A 57 13.60 -1.09 -13.96
C THR A 57 12.16 -0.69 -13.73
N SER A 58 11.82 0.58 -13.92
CA SER A 58 10.43 1.06 -13.90
C SER A 58 9.92 1.47 -15.28
N ARG A 59 8.60 1.44 -15.44
CA ARG A 59 7.88 1.98 -16.60
C ARG A 59 6.60 2.64 -16.14
N VAL A 60 6.35 3.86 -16.59
CA VAL A 60 5.06 4.53 -16.40
C VAL A 60 4.04 3.92 -17.35
N ILE A 61 2.99 3.31 -16.81
CA ILE A 61 1.90 2.70 -17.61
C ILE A 61 0.77 3.68 -17.90
N ALA A 62 0.54 4.68 -17.03
CA ALA A 62 -0.49 5.70 -17.18
C ALA A 62 -0.15 6.95 -16.34
N ARG A 63 -0.72 8.11 -16.71
CA ARG A 63 -0.64 9.36 -15.93
C ARG A 63 -2.01 10.03 -15.92
N SER A 64 -2.45 10.54 -14.78
CA SER A 64 -3.73 11.24 -14.63
C SER A 64 -3.92 12.30 -15.72
N GLY A 65 -5.08 12.27 -16.39
CA GLY A 65 -5.43 13.23 -17.44
C GLY A 65 -4.64 13.06 -18.75
N GLN A 66 -3.82 12.02 -18.89
CA GLN A 66 -3.12 11.69 -20.12
C GLN A 66 -3.69 10.43 -20.75
N ALA A 67 -3.60 10.32 -22.07
CA ALA A 67 -3.93 9.08 -22.77
C ALA A 67 -2.97 7.96 -22.33
N VAL A 68 -3.52 6.77 -22.07
CA VAL A 68 -2.72 5.56 -21.83
C VAL A 68 -2.00 5.22 -23.14
N ALA A 69 -0.70 4.95 -23.06
CA ALA A 69 0.11 4.69 -24.25
C ALA A 69 -0.43 3.48 -25.02
N GLY A 70 -0.65 3.66 -26.33
CA GLY A 70 -1.22 2.63 -27.20
C GLY A 70 -2.74 2.63 -27.26
N THR A 71 -3.43 3.53 -26.55
CA THR A 71 -4.89 3.64 -26.55
C THR A 71 -5.36 5.10 -26.64
N SER A 72 -6.66 5.31 -26.81
CA SER A 72 -7.29 6.65 -26.81
C SER A 72 -7.87 7.04 -25.45
N TYR A 73 -7.67 6.22 -24.41
CA TYR A 73 -8.32 6.42 -23.13
C TYR A 73 -7.51 7.32 -22.21
N VAL A 74 -8.15 8.37 -21.73
CA VAL A 74 -7.56 9.28 -20.76
C VAL A 74 -7.66 8.68 -19.37
N TRP A 75 -6.52 8.48 -18.73
CA TRP A 75 -6.46 7.93 -17.38
C TRP A 75 -7.15 8.84 -16.37
N HIS A 76 -7.85 8.23 -15.42
CA HIS A 76 -8.56 8.97 -14.37
C HIS A 76 -7.63 9.77 -13.47
N GLY A 77 -8.20 10.75 -12.75
CA GLY A 77 -7.51 11.48 -11.71
C GLY A 77 -7.36 10.67 -10.42
N ALA A 78 -6.46 11.15 -9.54
CA ALA A 78 -6.19 10.58 -8.21
C ALA A 78 -6.11 9.04 -8.18
N PRO A 79 -5.19 8.43 -8.96
CA PRO A 79 -4.98 7.00 -8.89
C PRO A 79 -4.45 6.59 -7.52
N ASP A 80 -5.05 5.56 -6.94
CA ASP A 80 -4.71 5.03 -5.62
C ASP A 80 -4.68 3.50 -5.67
N GLY A 81 -5.31 2.83 -4.71
CA GLY A 81 -5.36 1.39 -4.56
C GLY A 81 -5.73 0.69 -5.87
N GLY A 82 -5.03 -0.42 -6.12
CA GLY A 82 -5.27 -1.22 -7.31
C GLY A 82 -4.92 -2.67 -7.11
N ALA A 83 -5.36 -3.49 -8.05
CA ALA A 83 -5.16 -4.94 -8.05
C ALA A 83 -4.93 -5.47 -9.47
N CYS A 84 -4.16 -6.56 -9.57
CA CYS A 84 -3.95 -7.27 -10.82
C CYS A 84 -4.75 -8.57 -10.83
N TYR A 85 -5.45 -8.83 -11.92
CA TYR A 85 -6.24 -10.04 -12.14
C TYR A 85 -5.74 -10.78 -13.39
N PRO A 86 -5.63 -12.12 -13.37
CA PRO A 86 -5.25 -12.89 -14.56
C PRO A 86 -6.32 -12.77 -15.66
N ASP A 87 -5.89 -12.63 -16.91
CA ASP A 87 -6.75 -12.61 -18.11
C ASP A 87 -6.09 -13.38 -19.25
N GLY A 88 -6.39 -14.69 -19.31
CA GLY A 88 -5.73 -15.62 -20.23
C GLY A 88 -4.24 -15.74 -19.93
N SER A 89 -3.41 -15.47 -20.93
CA SER A 89 -1.94 -15.41 -20.78
C SER A 89 -1.46 -14.06 -20.25
N GLY A 90 -2.31 -13.04 -20.26
CA GLY A 90 -2.04 -11.70 -19.79
C GLY A 90 -2.68 -11.41 -18.44
N TRP A 91 -2.91 -10.12 -18.17
CA TRP A 91 -3.45 -9.65 -16.91
C TRP A 91 -4.10 -8.28 -17.05
N ILE A 92 -4.94 -7.93 -16.07
CA ILE A 92 -5.65 -6.67 -15.99
C ILE A 92 -5.22 -5.98 -14.71
N TYR A 93 -4.73 -4.75 -14.80
CA TYR A 93 -4.58 -3.86 -13.65
C TYR A 93 -5.85 -3.03 -13.51
N VAL A 94 -6.44 -3.01 -12.32
CA VAL A 94 -7.55 -2.12 -11.96
C VAL A 94 -7.05 -1.13 -10.92
N SER A 95 -7.36 0.16 -11.09
CA SER A 95 -6.99 1.25 -10.19
C SER A 95 -8.23 2.03 -9.77
N ASN A 96 -8.31 2.38 -8.50
CA ASN A 96 -9.30 3.32 -7.98
C ASN A 96 -8.97 4.75 -8.42
N ALA A 97 -10.02 5.54 -8.65
CA ALA A 97 -9.99 6.99 -8.75
C ALA A 97 -10.56 7.58 -7.45
N GLU A 98 -9.69 8.01 -6.53
CA GLU A 98 -10.06 8.57 -5.22
C GLU A 98 -10.46 10.06 -5.32
N LEU A 99 -11.36 10.36 -6.24
CA LEU A 99 -11.89 11.69 -6.46
C LEU A 99 -13.19 11.91 -5.67
N GLY A 100 -13.31 13.09 -5.05
CA GLY A 100 -14.54 13.53 -4.39
C GLY A 100 -15.65 13.94 -5.36
N SER A 101 -16.75 14.47 -4.82
CA SER A 101 -17.86 15.06 -5.60
C SER A 101 -18.46 14.12 -6.65
N ASN A 102 -18.55 12.82 -6.34
CA ASN A 102 -19.08 11.79 -7.22
C ASN A 102 -18.31 11.61 -8.55
N ALA A 103 -17.06 12.09 -8.61
CA ALA A 103 -16.18 11.95 -9.77
C ALA A 103 -15.20 10.77 -9.66
N GLY A 104 -15.25 10.00 -8.56
CA GLY A 104 -14.45 8.81 -8.36
C GLY A 104 -14.90 7.60 -9.18
N GLY A 105 -14.34 6.44 -8.87
CA GLY A 105 -14.66 5.18 -9.55
C GLY A 105 -13.43 4.30 -9.68
N ALA A 106 -13.36 3.54 -10.76
CA ALA A 106 -12.20 2.74 -11.10
C ALA A 106 -11.95 2.78 -12.61
N SER A 107 -10.77 2.36 -13.03
CA SER A 107 -10.44 2.09 -14.43
C SER A 107 -9.44 0.96 -14.52
N ALA A 108 -9.31 0.38 -15.71
CA ALA A 108 -8.49 -0.79 -15.93
C ALA A 108 -7.61 -0.66 -17.17
N VAL A 109 -6.40 -1.21 -17.09
CA VAL A 109 -5.50 -1.44 -18.22
C VAL A 109 -5.30 -2.94 -18.39
N ARG A 110 -5.44 -3.43 -19.62
CA ARG A 110 -5.17 -4.82 -19.99
C ARG A 110 -3.77 -4.95 -20.59
N PHE A 111 -3.12 -6.04 -20.23
CA PHE A 111 -1.77 -6.37 -20.66
C PHE A 111 -1.75 -7.76 -21.29
N ASP A 112 -0.89 -7.94 -22.28
CA ASP A 112 -0.50 -9.29 -22.71
C ASP A 112 0.50 -9.95 -21.73
N SER A 113 0.93 -11.17 -22.04
CA SER A 113 1.90 -11.92 -21.25
C SER A 113 3.29 -11.27 -21.16
N ALA A 114 3.62 -10.39 -22.10
CA ALA A 114 4.87 -9.61 -22.10
C ALA A 114 4.74 -8.28 -21.34
N GLY A 115 3.54 -7.94 -20.86
CA GLY A 115 3.27 -6.68 -20.17
C GLY A 115 3.06 -5.49 -21.11
N ALA A 116 2.82 -5.70 -22.41
CA ALA A 116 2.44 -4.64 -23.32
C ALA A 116 0.94 -4.30 -23.16
N VAL A 117 0.59 -3.02 -23.23
CA VAL A 117 -0.81 -2.57 -23.11
C VAL A 117 -1.57 -3.01 -24.37
N THR A 118 -2.68 -3.72 -24.20
CA THR A 118 -3.50 -4.24 -25.32
C THR A 118 -4.87 -3.59 -25.41
N ALA A 119 -5.39 -3.11 -24.29
CA ALA A 119 -6.65 -2.39 -24.20
C ALA A 119 -6.75 -1.70 -22.84
N ASP A 120 -7.77 -0.87 -22.69
CA ASP A 120 -8.18 -0.29 -21.42
C ASP A 120 -9.71 -0.31 -21.33
N ARG A 121 -10.24 -0.19 -20.11
CA ARG A 121 -11.68 -0.03 -19.86
C ARG A 121 -11.91 0.89 -18.67
N LYS A 122 -13.02 1.63 -18.72
CA LYS A 122 -13.62 2.25 -17.53
C LYS A 122 -14.36 1.20 -16.71
#